data_AF-A0A973CNJ2-F1
#
_entry.id   AF-A0A973CNJ2-F1
#
_cell.length_a   1.000
_cell.length_b   1.000
_cell.length_c   1.000
_cell.angle_alpha   90.00
_cell.angle_beta   90.00
_cell.angle_gamma   90.00
#
_symmetry.space_group_name_H-M   'P 1'
#
loop_
_entity.id
_entity.type
_entity.pdbx_description
1 polymer ?
#
loop_
_entity_poly.entity_id
_entity_poly.type
_entity_poly.pdbx_seq_one_letter_code
_entity_poly.pdbx_strand_id
1 'polypeptide(L)'
;VFGEVNKPGEVELSENTNIFEALAKAGGPNLETASLSIHITRQTKQGPISMNFDLRDGIGKLTNPAECGKTNCHQGIPYIQAGDVIWVDRKNGLALKWWIDLIWKLALFGIFVEASLNFAGTS
;
A
#
# COMPACT_ATOMS: atom_id res chain seq x y z
N VAL A 1 -15.85 -0.05 -4.61
CA VAL A 1 -14.40 0.12 -4.34
C VAL A 1 -14.23 1.20 -3.29
N PHE A 2 -13.45 0.95 -2.24
CA PHE A 2 -13.21 1.86 -1.13
C PHE A 2 -11.72 1.93 -0.76
N GLY A 3 -11.37 2.89 0.10
CA GLY A 3 -10.00 3.09 0.58
C GLY A 3 -9.20 4.12 -0.24
N GLU A 4 -7.89 3.91 -0.36
CA GLU A 4 -6.96 4.85 -0.99
C GLU A 4 -6.96 4.74 -2.53
N VAL A 5 -8.09 5.09 -3.13
CA VAL A 5 -8.27 5.25 -4.58
C VAL A 5 -8.71 6.66 -4.92
N ASN A 6 -8.50 7.09 -6.18
CA ASN A 6 -8.81 8.46 -6.60
C ASN A 6 -10.32 8.74 -6.70
N LYS A 7 -11.14 7.72 -7.02
CA LYS A 7 -12.59 7.80 -7.13
C LYS A 7 -13.24 6.61 -6.43
N PRO A 8 -13.39 6.66 -5.09
CA PRO A 8 -14.09 5.62 -4.36
C PRO A 8 -15.58 5.62 -4.72
N GLY A 9 -16.20 4.45 -4.69
CA GLY A 9 -17.60 4.28 -5.03
C GLY A 9 -17.89 2.99 -5.77
N GLU A 10 -19.10 2.89 -6.28
CA GLU A 10 -19.53 1.79 -7.12
C GLU A 10 -18.78 1.80 -8.46
N VAL A 11 -18.55 0.61 -9.01
CA VAL A 11 -17.86 0.44 -10.29
C VAL A 11 -18.73 -0.47 -11.15
N GLU A 12 -19.07 0.02 -12.34
CA GLU A 12 -19.77 -0.79 -13.32
C GLU A 12 -18.89 -1.96 -13.76
N LEU A 13 -19.41 -3.18 -13.67
CA LEU A 13 -18.71 -4.38 -14.11
C LEU A 13 -19.07 -4.72 -15.55
N SER A 14 -18.07 -5.14 -16.31
CA SER A 14 -18.22 -5.71 -17.65
C SER A 14 -17.99 -7.23 -17.57
N GLU A 15 -18.30 -7.96 -18.64
CA GLU A 15 -17.91 -9.37 -18.72
C GLU A 15 -16.40 -9.49 -18.54
N ASN A 16 -15.96 -10.41 -17.68
CA ASN A 16 -14.55 -10.67 -17.35
C ASN A 16 -13.79 -9.47 -16.74
N THR A 17 -14.47 -8.55 -16.05
CA THR A 17 -13.78 -7.48 -15.32
C THR A 17 -12.80 -8.04 -14.28
N ASN A 18 -11.53 -7.72 -14.46
CA ASN A 18 -10.47 -8.05 -13.52
C ASN A 18 -10.24 -6.93 -12.50
N ILE A 19 -9.43 -7.20 -11.48
CA ILE A 19 -9.12 -6.21 -10.43
C ILE A 19 -8.46 -4.93 -10.98
N PHE A 20 -7.64 -5.02 -12.02
CA PHE A 20 -6.98 -3.85 -12.61
C PHE A 20 -7.99 -2.93 -13.31
N GLU A 21 -8.93 -3.50 -14.06
CA GLU A 21 -10.02 -2.75 -14.67
C GLU A 21 -10.92 -2.10 -13.62
N ALA A 22 -11.24 -2.82 -12.54
CA ALA A 22 -12.05 -2.26 -11.45
C ALA A 22 -11.35 -1.05 -10.80
N LEU A 23 -10.03 -1.13 -10.59
CA LEU A 23 -9.25 -0.01 -10.08
C LEU A 23 -9.14 1.14 -11.08
N ALA A 24 -8.98 0.85 -12.37
CA ALA A 24 -8.93 1.87 -13.41
C ALA A 24 -10.24 2.68 -13.45
N LYS A 25 -11.40 2.00 -13.34
CA LYS A 25 -12.71 2.64 -13.21
C LYS A 25 -12.83 3.46 -11.92
N ALA A 26 -12.21 3.02 -10.83
CA ALA A 26 -12.07 3.78 -9.59
C ALA A 26 -10.99 4.89 -9.64
N GLY A 27 -10.47 5.22 -10.83
CA GLY A 27 -9.46 6.27 -11.03
C GLY A 27 -8.04 5.89 -10.63
N GLY A 28 -7.78 4.61 -10.34
CA GLY A 28 -6.51 4.09 -9.88
C GLY A 28 -6.26 4.30 -8.38
N PRO A 29 -5.27 3.57 -7.81
CA PRO A 29 -4.83 3.80 -6.44
C PRO A 29 -4.22 5.21 -6.29
N ASN A 30 -4.39 5.81 -5.11
CA ASN A 30 -3.71 7.06 -4.79
C ASN A 30 -2.20 6.79 -4.66
N LEU A 31 -1.39 7.36 -5.54
CA LEU A 31 0.05 7.08 -5.62
C LEU A 31 0.82 7.49 -4.36
N GLU A 32 0.34 8.52 -3.66
CA GLU A 32 0.97 9.05 -2.45
C GLU A 32 0.63 8.19 -1.24
N THR A 33 -0.62 7.76 -1.10
CA THR A 33 -1.14 7.17 0.14
C THR A 33 -1.46 5.68 0.08
N ALA A 34 -1.58 5.05 -1.09
CA ALA A 34 -1.99 3.65 -1.19
C ALA A 34 -0.83 2.65 -0.98
N SER A 35 -1.05 1.61 -0.17
CA SER A 35 -0.07 0.54 0.10
C SER A 35 0.12 -0.42 -1.08
N LEU A 36 -0.76 -0.35 -2.09
CA LEU A 36 -0.87 -1.30 -3.21
C LEU A 36 -1.27 -2.73 -2.80
N SER A 37 -1.60 -2.95 -1.53
CA SER A 37 -2.25 -4.15 -1.02
C SER A 37 -3.77 -3.99 -1.11
N ILE A 38 -4.44 -4.96 -1.72
CA ILE A 38 -5.88 -4.95 -1.94
C ILE A 38 -6.51 -6.12 -1.21
N HIS A 39 -7.60 -5.84 -0.51
CA HIS A 39 -8.48 -6.86 0.04
C HIS A 39 -9.76 -6.91 -0.76
N ILE A 40 -10.13 -8.10 -1.22
CA ILE A 40 -11.36 -8.36 -1.97
C ILE A 40 -12.21 -9.28 -1.10
N THR A 41 -13.38 -8.80 -0.69
CA THR A 41 -14.34 -9.61 0.07
C THR A 41 -15.52 -9.95 -0.82
N ARG A 42 -15.76 -11.24 -1.00
CA ARG A 42 -16.87 -11.79 -1.78
C ARG A 42 -17.88 -12.44 -0.86
N GLN A 43 -19.14 -12.04 -0.95
CA GLN A 43 -20.23 -12.74 -0.27
C GLN A 43 -20.62 -13.99 -1.07
N THR A 44 -20.52 -15.17 -0.44
CA THR A 44 -20.98 -16.43 -1.02
C THR A 44 -22.07 -17.06 -0.18
N LYS A 45 -22.74 -18.09 -0.71
CA LYS A 45 -23.75 -18.85 0.05
C LYS A 45 -23.18 -19.53 1.30
N GLN A 46 -21.88 -19.81 1.33
CA GLN A 46 -21.19 -20.40 2.48
C GLN A 46 -20.61 -19.35 3.46
N GLY A 47 -20.74 -18.06 3.15
CA GLY A 47 -20.19 -16.96 3.95
C GLY A 47 -19.23 -16.06 3.18
N PRO A 48 -18.66 -15.03 3.84
CA PRO A 48 -17.71 -14.11 3.23
C PRO A 48 -16.36 -14.80 2.97
N ILE A 49 -15.84 -14.66 1.75
CA ILE A 49 -14.50 -15.09 1.35
C ILE A 49 -13.65 -13.84 1.17
N SER A 50 -12.49 -13.79 1.83
CA SER A 50 -11.53 -12.69 1.68
C SER A 50 -10.32 -13.16 0.89
N MET A 51 -9.96 -12.41 -0.14
CA MET A 51 -8.78 -12.60 -0.97
C MET A 51 -7.88 -11.38 -0.82
N ASN A 52 -6.58 -11.60 -0.67
CA ASN A 52 -5.60 -10.53 -0.70
C ASN A 52 -4.88 -10.55 -2.05
N PHE A 53 -4.71 -9.37 -2.65
CA PHE A 53 -4.02 -9.20 -3.91
C PHE A 53 -2.99 -8.07 -3.81
N ASP A 54 -1.74 -8.38 -4.12
CA ASP A 54 -0.68 -7.38 -4.21
C ASP A 54 -0.60 -6.85 -5.65
N LEU A 55 -0.87 -5.56 -5.82
CA LEU A 55 -0.82 -4.93 -7.15
C LEU A 55 0.59 -4.92 -7.74
N ARG A 56 1.63 -4.81 -6.93
CA ARG A 56 3.01 -4.78 -7.43
C ARG A 56 3.39 -6.13 -8.02
N ASP A 57 3.05 -7.21 -7.32
CA ASP A 57 3.24 -8.58 -7.81
C ASP A 57 2.44 -8.81 -9.11
N GLY A 58 1.17 -8.40 -9.11
CA GLY A 58 0.32 -8.51 -10.30
C GLY A 58 0.85 -7.72 -11.51
N ILE A 59 1.34 -6.50 -11.31
CA ILE A 59 1.97 -5.70 -12.38
C ILE A 59 3.29 -6.34 -12.83
N GLY A 60 4.09 -6.87 -11.90
CA GLY A 60 5.34 -7.57 -12.21
C GLY A 60 5.11 -8.72 -13.20
N LYS A 61 4.09 -9.54 -12.95
CA LYS A 61 3.70 -10.65 -13.83
C LYS A 61 3.26 -10.21 -15.23
N LEU A 62 2.59 -9.06 -15.33
CA LEU A 62 2.13 -8.50 -16.61
C LEU A 62 3.27 -7.84 -17.41
N THR A 63 4.24 -7.26 -16.72
CA THR A 63 5.32 -6.48 -17.35
C THR A 63 6.57 -7.30 -17.63
N ASN A 64 6.75 -8.45 -16.97
CA ASN A 64 7.90 -9.33 -17.17
C ASN A 64 7.64 -10.35 -18.30
N PRO A 65 8.29 -10.21 -19.48
CA PRO A 65 8.07 -11.11 -20.61
C PRO A 65 8.52 -12.55 -20.32
N ALA A 66 9.48 -12.74 -19.39
CA ALA A 66 9.97 -14.06 -19.02
C ALA A 66 8.99 -14.83 -18.13
N GLU A 67 8.11 -14.14 -17.39
CA GLU A 67 7.04 -14.76 -16.59
C GLU A 67 5.78 -14.97 -17.44
N CYS A 68 5.44 -13.96 -18.25
CA CYS A 68 4.34 -13.99 -19.21
C CYS A 68 4.58 -14.99 -20.37
N GLY A 69 5.83 -15.32 -20.71
CA GLY A 69 6.16 -16.35 -21.70
C GLY A 69 6.17 -17.78 -21.16
N LYS A 70 6.15 -17.98 -19.83
CA LYS A 70 6.16 -19.31 -19.17
C LYS A 70 4.80 -19.74 -18.66
N THR A 71 3.92 -18.78 -18.37
CA THR A 71 2.57 -18.99 -17.84
C THR A 71 1.60 -18.03 -18.53
N ASN A 72 0.29 -18.28 -18.46
CA ASN A 72 -0.66 -17.28 -18.92
C ASN A 72 -0.49 -16.02 -18.06
N CYS A 73 -0.24 -14.86 -18.66
CA CYS A 73 0.08 -13.61 -17.94
C CYS A 73 -1.08 -13.11 -17.05
N HIS A 74 -2.27 -13.67 -17.27
CA HIS A 74 -3.47 -13.44 -16.47
C HIS A 74 -3.65 -14.43 -15.32
N GLN A 75 -2.75 -15.41 -15.16
CA GLN A 75 -2.82 -16.43 -14.12
C GLN A 75 -2.56 -15.81 -12.74
N GLY A 76 -3.54 -15.95 -11.85
CA GLY A 76 -3.48 -15.38 -10.49
C GLY A 76 -4.02 -13.95 -10.38
N ILE A 77 -4.52 -13.35 -11.47
CA ILE A 77 -5.26 -12.09 -11.40
C ILE A 77 -6.72 -12.39 -11.04
N PRO A 78 -7.26 -11.86 -9.93
CA PRO A 78 -8.63 -12.13 -9.54
C PRO A 78 -9.62 -11.41 -10.46
N TYR A 79 -10.66 -12.13 -10.87
CA TYR A 79 -11.84 -11.58 -11.53
C TYR A 79 -12.86 -11.12 -10.50
N ILE A 80 -13.43 -9.94 -10.76
CA ILE A 80 -14.39 -9.28 -9.88
C ILE A 80 -15.80 -9.64 -10.31
N GLN A 81 -16.64 -9.93 -9.32
CA GLN A 81 -18.03 -10.30 -9.49
C GLN A 81 -18.94 -9.28 -8.81
N ALA A 82 -20.21 -9.26 -9.22
CA ALA A 82 -21.21 -8.44 -8.55
C ALA A 82 -21.30 -8.82 -7.06
N GLY A 83 -21.25 -7.81 -6.19
CA GLY A 83 -21.24 -7.99 -4.73
C GLY A 83 -19.85 -8.09 -4.11
N ASP A 84 -18.78 -8.07 -4.90
CA ASP A 84 -17.42 -7.95 -4.37
C ASP A 84 -17.18 -6.56 -3.78
N VAL A 85 -16.62 -6.53 -2.58
CA VAL A 85 -16.13 -5.32 -1.93
C VAL A 85 -14.62 -5.29 -2.08
N ILE A 86 -14.12 -4.28 -2.78
CA ILE A 86 -12.70 -4.05 -2.99
C ILE A 86 -12.25 -2.92 -2.06
N TRP A 87 -11.27 -3.21 -1.21
CA TRP A 87 -10.66 -2.28 -0.27
C TRP A 87 -9.18 -2.11 -0.58
N VAL A 88 -8.74 -0.86 -0.76
CA VAL A 88 -7.34 -0.50 -1.00
C VAL A 88 -6.74 0.11 0.25
N ASP A 89 -5.72 -0.56 0.80
CA ASP A 89 -5.09 -0.15 2.04
C ASP A 89 -4.26 1.12 1.89
N ARG A 90 -4.16 1.86 3.01
CA ARG A 90 -3.25 2.99 3.17
C ARG A 90 -1.84 2.53 3.52
N LYS A 91 -0.84 3.21 2.99
CA LYS A 91 0.56 3.06 3.42
C LYS A 91 0.60 3.31 4.92
N ASN A 92 1.07 2.32 5.66
CA ASN A 92 1.37 2.49 7.07
C ASN A 92 2.64 3.31 7.17
N GLY A 93 2.50 4.63 7.29
CA GLY A 93 3.59 5.51 7.68
C GLY A 93 3.89 5.25 9.15
N LEU A 94 4.79 4.32 9.46
CA LEU A 94 5.29 4.18 10.82
C LEU A 94 5.82 5.54 11.27
N ALA A 95 5.28 6.03 12.39
CA ALA A 95 5.57 7.30 13.03
C ALA A 95 6.98 7.35 13.66
N LEU A 96 7.97 6.75 13.02
CA LEU A 96 9.35 6.69 13.52
C LEU A 96 10.13 7.99 13.26
N LYS A 97 9.60 8.94 12.50
CA LYS A 97 10.35 10.16 12.16
C LYS A 97 10.54 11.11 13.35
N TRP A 98 9.61 11.14 14.31
CA TRP A 98 9.66 12.08 15.42
C TRP A 98 10.68 11.70 16.49
N TRP A 99 10.72 10.42 16.91
CA TRP A 99 11.63 10.00 17.99
C TRP A 99 13.10 10.01 17.54
N ILE A 100 13.38 9.80 16.24
CA ILE A 100 14.74 9.97 15.68
C ILE A 100 15.16 11.44 15.74
N ASP A 101 14.26 12.38 15.39
CA ASP A 101 14.53 13.83 15.54
C ASP A 101 14.79 14.22 17.01
N LEU A 102 14.07 13.59 17.95
CA LEU A 102 14.29 13.78 19.39
C LEU A 102 15.68 13.28 19.83
N ILE A 103 16.13 12.11 19.34
CA ILE A 103 17.46 11.57 19.66
C ILE A 103 18.56 12.52 19.18
N TRP A 104 18.47 13.04 17.96
CA TRP A 104 19.46 13.99 17.43
C TRP A 104 19.49 15.31 18.21
N LYS A 105 18.32 15.82 18.64
CA LYS A 105 18.23 17.01 19.50
C LYS A 105 18.86 16.79 20.88
N LEU A 106 18.68 15.62 21.49
CA LEU A 106 19.28 15.28 22.78
C LEU A 106 20.80 15.07 22.67
N ALA A 107 21.28 14.42 21.60
CA ALA A 107 22.71 14.23 21.36
C ALA A 107 23.47 15.57 21.21
N LEU A 108 22.89 16.53 20.47
CA LEU A 108 23.46 17.88 20.35
C LEU A 108 23.47 18.64 21.69
N PHE A 109 22.46 18.43 22.53
CA PHE A 109 22.40 19.05 23.86
C PHE A 109 23.49 18.51 24.80
N GLY A 110 23.77 17.21 24.76
CA GLY A 110 24.85 16.60 25.54
C GLY A 110 26.23 17.14 25.20
N ILE A 111 26.53 17.30 23.90
CA ILE A 111 27.80 17.87 23.41
C ILE A 111 27.99 19.31 23.91
N PHE A 112 26.90 20.09 24.02
CA PHE A 112 26.95 21.48 24.47
C PHE A 112 27.22 21.61 25.98
N VAL A 113 26.65 20.72 26.80
CA VAL A 113 26.90 20.70 28.26
C VAL A 113 28.35 20.35 28.57
N GLU A 114 28.92 19.37 27.88
CA GLU A 114 30.29 18.92 28.14
C GLU A 114 31.36 19.96 27.71
N ALA A 115 31.10 20.69 26.61
CA ALA A 115 31.94 21.82 26.21
C ALA A 115 31.94 22.97 27.25
N SER A 116 30.80 23.22 27.90
CA SER A 116 30.68 24.28 28.92
C SER A 116 31.38 23.95 30.24
N LEU A 117 31.36 22.67 30.65
CA LEU A 117 32.07 22.21 31.86
C LEU A 117 33.58 22.20 31.68
N ASN A 118 34.06 21.83 30.48
CA ASN A 118 35.50 21.87 30.15
C ASN A 118 36.07 23.31 30.10
N PHE A 119 35.24 24.32 29.79
CA PHE A 119 35.65 25.72 29.83
C PHE A 119 35.71 26.31 31.25
N ALA A 120 34.89 25.79 32.18
CA ALA A 120 34.87 26.22 33.58
C ALA A 120 35.96 25.55 34.46
N GLY A 121 36.59 24.47 33.97
CA GLY A 121 37.62 23.71 34.69
C GLY A 121 39.07 24.13 34.42
N THR A 122 39.30 25.12 33.56
CA THR A 122 40.65 25.65 33.26
C THR A 122 40.74 27.12 33.66
N SER A 123 40.76 27.40 34.96
CA SER A 123 41.16 28.69 35.53
C SER A 123 41.90 28.47 36.83
#